data_AF-A0A357Z0X6-F1
#
_entry.id   AF-A0A357Z0X6-F1
#
_cell.length_a   1.000
_cell.length_b   1.000
_cell.length_c   1.000
_cell.angle_alpha   90.00
_cell.angle_beta   90.00
_cell.angle_gamma   90.00
#
_symmetry.space_group_name_H-M   'P 1'
#
loop_
_entity.id
_entity.type
_entity.pdbx_description
1 polymer ?
#
loop_
_entity_poly.entity_id
_entity_poly.type
_entity_poly.pdbx_seq_one_letter_code
_entity_poly.pdbx_strand_id
1 'polypeptide(L)'
;KIAEGCDNRCSYCAIPAIRGRYRSRAPEKIEREARALAARGVKELVLIAQDTTRYGADLTGRLMLPELLRRLCGIGGVEWIRVLYGYPDFVTDELLKTIAEEKKVVPYIDLPLQH
;
A
#
# COMPACT_ATOMS: atom_id res chain seq x y z
N LYS A 1 -4.10 -6.13 -4.32
CA LYS A 1 -3.32 -6.60 -3.14
C LYS A 1 -1.84 -6.33 -3.38
N ILE A 2 -1.15 -5.58 -2.51
CA ILE A 2 0.28 -5.23 -2.67
C ILE A 2 1.21 -6.09 -1.81
N ALA A 3 0.71 -6.66 -0.71
CA ALA A 3 1.44 -7.56 0.16
C ALA A 3 0.48 -8.59 0.80
N GLU A 4 1.04 -9.63 1.39
CA GLU A 4 0.31 -10.68 2.13
C GLU A 4 1.07 -11.07 3.40
N GLY A 5 0.37 -11.64 4.38
CA GLY A 5 0.93 -11.92 5.71
C GLY A 5 1.06 -10.65 6.55
N CYS A 6 1.53 -10.80 7.79
CA CYS A 6 1.73 -9.69 8.73
C CYS A 6 2.82 -10.05 9.73
N ASP A 7 3.72 -9.10 10.01
CA ASP A 7 4.77 -9.24 11.03
C ASP A 7 4.49 -8.40 12.29
N ASN A 8 3.36 -7.68 12.32
CA ASN A 8 2.96 -6.91 13.50
C ASN A 8 2.57 -7.88 14.62
N ARG A 9 3.00 -7.56 15.85
CA ARG A 9 2.78 -8.39 17.05
C ARG A 9 1.61 -7.87 17.89
N CYS A 10 0.47 -7.63 17.25
CA CYS A 10 -0.72 -7.18 17.95
C CYS A 10 -1.26 -8.30 18.84
N SER A 11 -1.51 -8.02 20.12
CA SER A 11 -1.95 -9.01 21.12
C SER A 11 -3.23 -9.75 20.76
N TYR A 12 -4.11 -9.11 19.98
CA TYR A 12 -5.40 -9.63 19.55
C TYR A 12 -5.37 -10.36 18.20
N CYS A 13 -4.27 -10.28 17.43
CA CYS A 13 -4.26 -10.65 16.02
C CYS A 13 -3.62 -12.03 15.79
N ALA A 14 -4.37 -12.97 15.20
CA ALA A 14 -3.87 -14.29 14.81
C ALA A 14 -3.29 -14.35 13.38
N ILE A 15 -3.31 -13.24 12.63
CA ILE A 15 -2.87 -13.20 11.22
C ILE A 15 -1.43 -13.69 11.02
N PRO A 16 -0.44 -13.34 11.86
CA PRO A 16 0.92 -13.86 11.67
C PRO A 16 0.98 -15.40 11.68
N ALA A 17 0.13 -16.07 12.47
CA ALA A 17 0.05 -17.53 12.52
C ALA A 17 -0.72 -18.13 11.33
N ILE A 18 -1.76 -17.45 10.84
CA ILE A 18 -2.67 -17.97 9.80
C ILE A 18 -2.14 -17.68 8.39
N ARG A 19 -1.64 -16.47 8.15
CA ARG A 19 -1.21 -15.98 6.81
C ARG A 19 0.31 -15.99 6.63
N GLY A 20 1.05 -16.25 7.71
CA GLY A 20 2.50 -16.25 7.72
C GLY A 20 3.10 -14.85 7.73
N ARG A 21 4.42 -14.81 7.53
CA ARG A 21 5.23 -13.58 7.53
C ARG A 21 4.82 -12.61 6.45
N TYR A 22 5.08 -11.33 6.69
CA TYR A 22 4.86 -10.27 5.72
C TYR A 22 5.68 -10.51 4.44
N ARG A 23 5.01 -10.44 3.30
CA ARG A 23 5.60 -10.59 1.97
C ARG A 23 5.01 -9.57 1.01
N SER A 24 5.82 -8.60 0.61
CA SER A 24 5.50 -7.66 -0.44
C SER A 24 5.57 -8.31 -1.81
N ARG A 25 4.68 -7.90 -2.71
CA ARG A 25 4.84 -8.19 -4.13
C ARG A 25 5.89 -7.24 -4.71
N ALA A 26 6.67 -7.71 -5.68
CA ALA A 26 7.59 -6.84 -6.41
C ALA A 26 6.83 -5.67 -7.08
N PRO A 27 7.34 -4.43 -6.98
CA PRO A 27 6.61 -3.25 -7.45
C PRO A 27 6.36 -3.27 -8.96
N GLU A 28 7.24 -3.89 -9.75
CA GLU A 28 7.06 -4.07 -11.21
C GLU A 28 5.84 -4.95 -11.52
N LYS A 29 5.58 -5.97 -10.69
CA LYS A 29 4.41 -6.84 -10.86
C LYS A 29 3.13 -6.11 -10.51
N ILE A 30 3.15 -5.23 -9.51
CA ILE A 30 1.99 -4.39 -9.13
C ILE A 30 1.72 -3.37 -10.23
N GLU A 31 2.75 -2.68 -10.71
CA GLU A 31 2.61 -1.68 -11.77
C GLU A 31 2.07 -2.29 -13.07
N ARG A 32 2.56 -3.47 -13.47
CA ARG A 32 2.05 -4.18 -14.64
C ARG A 32 0.57 -4.53 -14.50
N GLU A 33 0.13 -5.01 -13.33
CA GLU A 33 -1.28 -5.29 -13.07
C GLU A 33 -2.12 -4.00 -13.12
N ALA A 34 -1.66 -2.93 -12.49
CA ALA A 34 -2.33 -1.64 -12.50
C ALA A 34 -2.49 -1.07 -13.92
N ARG A 35 -1.46 -1.19 -14.78
CA ARG A 35 -1.54 -0.81 -16.20
C ARG A 35 -2.57 -1.65 -16.96
N ALA A 36 -2.62 -2.96 -16.71
CA ALA A 36 -3.61 -3.84 -17.33
C ALA A 36 -5.04 -3.51 -16.88
N LEU A 37 -5.24 -3.14 -15.62
CA LEU A 37 -6.54 -2.67 -15.11
C LEU A 37 -6.93 -1.33 -15.75
N ALA A 38 -6.00 -0.37 -15.82
CA ALA A 38 -6.24 0.92 -16.46
C ALA A 38 -6.62 0.78 -17.94
N ALA A 39 -5.94 -0.12 -18.67
CA ALA A 39 -6.27 -0.43 -20.07
C ALA A 39 -7.68 -1.01 -20.26
N ARG A 40 -8.26 -1.60 -19.21
CA ARG A 40 -9.64 -2.10 -19.18
C ARG A 40 -10.66 -1.04 -18.71
N GLY A 41 -10.23 0.21 -18.56
CA GLY A 41 -11.09 1.32 -18.15
C GLY A 41 -11.25 1.48 -16.63
N VAL A 42 -10.48 0.77 -15.81
CA VAL A 42 -10.50 0.95 -14.35
C VAL A 42 -9.95 2.32 -13.99
N LYS A 43 -10.72 3.07 -13.19
CA LYS A 43 -10.39 4.45 -12.79
C LYS A 43 -9.81 4.57 -11.39
N GLU A 44 -10.16 3.66 -10.48
CA GLU A 44 -9.67 3.66 -9.10
C GLU A 44 -8.86 2.40 -8.81
N LEU A 45 -7.68 2.59 -8.23
CA LEU A 45 -6.86 1.53 -7.68
C LEU A 45 -6.96 1.56 -6.16
N VAL A 46 -7.46 0.48 -5.56
CA VAL A 46 -7.49 0.32 -4.10
C VAL A 46 -6.34 -0.59 -3.68
N LEU A 47 -5.38 -0.01 -2.97
CA LEU A 47 -4.23 -0.74 -2.43
C LEU A 47 -4.61 -1.37 -1.10
N ILE A 48 -4.45 -2.69 -1.03
CA ILE A 48 -4.77 -3.50 0.14
C ILE A 48 -3.62 -4.43 0.51
N ALA A 49 -3.40 -4.59 1.81
CA ALA A 49 -2.55 -5.57 2.48
C ALA A 49 -3.08 -5.75 3.92
N GLN A 50 -2.47 -6.63 4.71
CA GLN A 50 -2.74 -6.67 6.16
C GLN A 50 -2.21 -5.40 6.85
N ASP A 51 -1.11 -4.88 6.31
CA ASP A 51 -0.51 -3.59 6.66
C ASP A 51 0.06 -3.01 5.35
N THR A 52 -0.58 -1.97 4.82
CA THR A 52 -0.10 -1.33 3.59
C THR A 52 1.08 -0.39 3.82
N THR A 53 1.16 0.24 4.99
CA THR A 53 2.20 1.23 5.29
C THR A 53 3.57 0.58 5.45
N ARG A 54 3.61 -0.72 5.78
CA ARG A 54 4.83 -1.56 5.82
C ARG A 54 5.41 -1.98 4.46
N TYR A 55 4.71 -1.69 3.35
CA TYR A 55 5.10 -2.21 2.02
C TYR A 55 6.58 -1.92 1.67
N GLY A 56 7.28 -2.93 1.16
CA GLY A 56 8.68 -2.84 0.71
C GLY A 56 9.73 -3.13 1.78
N ALA A 57 9.36 -3.16 3.06
CA ALA A 57 10.30 -3.42 4.16
C ALA A 57 11.02 -4.77 4.02
N ASP A 58 10.30 -5.81 3.59
CA ASP A 58 10.83 -7.16 3.36
C ASP A 58 11.62 -7.30 2.05
N LEU A 59 11.51 -6.35 1.12
CA LEU A 59 12.23 -6.37 -0.16
C LEU A 59 13.59 -5.69 -0.05
N THR A 60 13.66 -4.58 0.67
CA THR A 60 14.82 -3.67 0.63
C THR A 60 15.27 -3.18 2.01
N GLY A 61 14.56 -3.56 3.08
CA GLY A 61 14.82 -3.06 4.44
C GLY A 61 14.26 -1.67 4.71
N ARG A 62 13.57 -1.04 3.76
CA ARG A 62 12.99 0.30 3.86
C ARG A 62 11.51 0.29 3.46
N LEU A 63 10.74 1.22 4.01
CA LEU A 63 9.36 1.45 3.56
C LEU A 63 9.40 2.01 2.13
N MET A 64 8.55 1.47 1.26
CA MET A 64 8.50 1.81 -0.17
C MET A 64 7.10 2.19 -0.67
N LEU A 65 6.14 2.37 0.25
CA LEU A 65 4.78 2.78 -0.13
C LEU A 65 4.79 4.13 -0.88
N PRO A 66 5.54 5.17 -0.46
CA PRO A 66 5.63 6.43 -1.20
C PRO A 66 6.07 6.23 -2.66
N GLU A 67 7.12 5.45 -2.91
CA GLU A 67 7.60 5.21 -4.28
C GLU A 67 6.62 4.38 -5.10
N LEU A 68 5.95 3.41 -4.48
CA LEU A 68 4.90 2.66 -5.15
C LEU A 68 3.77 3.60 -5.59
N LEU A 69 3.31 4.50 -4.71
CA LEU A 69 2.26 5.48 -5.03
C LEU A 69 2.68 6.36 -6.22
N ARG A 70 3.90 6.93 -6.20
CA ARG A 70 4.43 7.76 -7.30
C ARG A 70 4.47 6.98 -8.63
N ARG A 71 4.91 5.72 -8.62
CA ARG A 71 4.90 4.85 -9.80
C ARG A 71 3.49 4.64 -10.35
N LEU A 72 2.52 4.40 -9.47
CA LEU A 72 1.12 4.19 -9.86
C LEU A 72 0.46 5.48 -10.35
N CYS A 73 0.80 6.65 -9.79
CA CYS A 73 0.35 7.95 -10.29
C CYS A 73 0.76 8.21 -11.75
N GLY A 74 1.93 7.69 -12.15
CA GLY A 74 2.42 7.75 -13.53
C GLY A 74 1.60 6.94 -14.54
N ILE A 75 0.62 6.13 -14.11
CA ILE A 75 -0.21 5.31 -15.00
C ILE A 75 -1.36 6.17 -15.57
N GLY A 76 -1.39 6.32 -16.89
CA GLY A 76 -2.51 6.94 -17.60
C GLY A 76 -3.80 6.11 -17.48
N GLY A 77 -4.95 6.78 -17.44
CA GLY A 77 -6.27 6.15 -17.30
C GLY A 77 -6.74 5.96 -15.85
N VAL A 78 -5.81 5.87 -14.89
CA VAL A 78 -6.11 5.88 -13.45
C VAL A 78 -6.33 7.32 -12.97
N GLU A 79 -7.40 7.52 -12.20
CA GLU A 79 -7.82 8.81 -11.65
C GLU A 79 -7.63 8.84 -10.12
N TRP A 80 -7.88 7.72 -9.44
CA TRP A 80 -7.77 7.64 -7.99
C TRP A 80 -6.93 6.43 -7.53
N ILE A 81 -6.18 6.64 -6.46
CA ILE A 81 -5.41 5.63 -5.75
C ILE A 81 -5.73 5.78 -4.27
N ARG A 82 -6.28 4.72 -3.66
CA ARG A 82 -6.68 4.70 -2.26
C ARG A 82 -5.85 3.70 -1.48
N VAL A 83 -5.39 4.11 -0.29
CA VAL A 83 -4.65 3.26 0.65
C VAL A 83 -5.59 2.87 1.78
N LEU A 84 -5.74 1.56 2.02
CA LEU A 84 -6.53 1.00 3.11
C LEU A 84 -5.67 0.15 4.04
N TYR A 85 -6.08 -0.02 5.29
CA TYR A 85 -5.39 -0.87 6.27
C TYR A 85 -3.95 -0.40 6.56
N GLY A 86 -3.80 0.89 6.87
CA GLY A 86 -2.55 1.44 7.37
C GLY A 86 -2.31 1.05 8.82
N TYR A 87 -1.05 0.86 9.19
CA TYR A 87 -0.64 0.72 10.58
C TYR A 87 0.00 2.04 11.07
N PRO A 88 -0.44 2.63 12.19
CA PRO A 88 -0.04 3.97 12.64
C PRO A 88 1.49 4.16 12.74
N ASP A 89 2.21 3.16 13.26
CA ASP A 89 3.66 3.25 13.50
C ASP A 89 4.50 3.40 12.22
N PHE A 90 3.92 3.08 11.04
CA PHE A 90 4.61 3.18 9.75
C PHE A 90 4.09 4.31 8.87
N VAL A 91 3.29 5.22 9.43
CA VAL A 91 2.91 6.47 8.74
C VAL A 91 4.05 7.46 8.89
N THR A 92 4.84 7.64 7.83
CA THR A 92 5.98 8.56 7.81
C THR A 92 5.62 9.92 7.22
N ASP A 93 6.42 10.93 7.51
CA ASP A 93 6.30 12.26 6.88
C ASP A 93 6.38 12.18 5.35
N GLU A 94 7.22 11.29 4.82
CA GLU A 94 7.33 11.06 3.38
C GLU A 94 6.02 10.50 2.78
N LEU A 95 5.36 9.60 3.49
CA LEU A 95 4.06 9.07 3.07
C LEU A 95 3.00 10.17 3.08
N LEU A 96 2.92 10.94 4.16
CA LEU A 96 1.97 12.06 4.28
C LEU A 96 2.20 13.09 3.18
N LYS A 97 3.46 13.47 2.94
CA LYS A 97 3.85 14.37 1.86
C LYS A 97 3.46 13.82 0.49
N THR A 98 3.71 12.55 0.23
CA THR A 98 3.35 11.91 -1.05
C THR A 98 1.84 11.91 -1.26
N ILE A 99 1.04 11.62 -0.23
CA ILE A 99 -0.42 11.69 -0.31
C ILE A 99 -0.90 13.13 -0.58
N ALA A 100 -0.25 14.13 0.02
CA ALA A 100 -0.60 15.54 -0.17
C ALA A 100 -0.19 16.09 -1.56
N GLU A 101 0.94 15.65 -2.10
CA GLU A 101 1.49 16.15 -3.37
C GLU A 101 0.92 15.45 -4.61
N GLU A 102 0.65 14.15 -4.51
CA GLU A 102 0.21 13.34 -5.64
C GLU A 102 -1.30 13.47 -5.88
N LYS A 103 -1.70 14.19 -6.93
CA LYS A 103 -3.12 14.49 -7.24
C LYS A 103 -4.03 13.27 -7.38
N LYS A 104 -3.50 12.12 -7.78
CA LYS A 104 -4.26 10.88 -7.94
C LYS A 104 -4.40 10.10 -6.64
N VAL A 105 -3.59 10.38 -5.62
CA VAL A 105 -3.74 9.75 -4.32
C VAL A 105 -4.79 10.51 -3.54
N VAL A 106 -5.83 9.81 -3.10
CA VAL A 106 -6.88 10.47 -2.32
C VAL A 106 -6.33 10.87 -0.95
N PRO A 107 -6.70 12.04 -0.39
CA PRO A 107 -6.30 12.47 0.95
C PRO A 107 -7.11 11.70 2.02
N TYR A 108 -6.95 10.39 2.02
CA TYR A 108 -7.65 9.43 2.86
C TYR A 108 -6.68 8.33 3.26
N ILE A 109 -6.55 8.10 4.57
CA ILE A 109 -5.82 6.95 5.12
C ILE A 109 -6.74 6.26 6.12
N ASP A 110 -7.04 5.00 5.88
CA ASP A 110 -7.70 4.13 6.84
C ASP A 110 -6.69 3.66 7.89
N LEU A 111 -6.75 4.23 9.09
CA LEU A 111 -5.80 4.02 10.19
C LEU A 111 -6.53 3.58 11.47
N PRO A 112 -6.67 2.28 11.72
CA PRO A 112 -7.15 1.81 13.00
C PRO A 112 -6.08 2.00 14.09
N LEU A 113 -6.34 2.87 15.06
CA LEU A 113 -5.42 3.18 16.17
C LEU A 113 -5.37 2.10 17.27
N GLN A 114 -6.39 1.24 17.34
CA GLN A 114 -6.44 0.08 18.25
C GLN A 114 -6.17 0.47 19.72
N HIS A 115 -7.13 1.21 20.31
CA HIS A 115 -7.28 1.63 21.72
C HIS A 115 -6.09 2.26 22.46
#